data_AF-A0A7J4TTL5-F1
#
_entry.id   AF-A0A7J4TTL5-F1
#
_cell.length_a   1.000
_cell.length_b   1.000
_cell.length_c   1.000
_cell.angle_alpha   90.00
_cell.angle_beta   90.00
_cell.angle_gamma   90.00
#
_symmetry.space_group_name_H-M   'P 1'
#
loop_
_entity.id
_entity.type
_entity.pdbx_description
1 polymer ?
#
loop_
_entity_poly.entity_id
_entity_poly.type
_entity_poly.pdbx_seq_one_letter_code
_entity_poly.pdbx_strand_id
1 'polypeptide(L)'
;SMLETVVQYEKRGQTGVTMFDRPVYKEPLHTHTSSKANNHSEYHQSLPPQYGGSAKTKEYLAQLSAPQAVYHSPDAFLKPQRPVTVLVGKSEEIRSYIAEAFTATTGKKLDDANVVIEVLPRKAFKQRFKLFGGKWSEGIQGFSINHEGREASLIFVKEDHLDKVMITVGHEIGHIMSARLSSKVDEEAKAFAFELAWINTLYNKNIAGLRSCINIQPQPAQNGVHDVGFNFVRSLILLDYDPLAIFTALTNGALSSAQHD
;
A
#
# COMPACT_ATOMS: atom_id res chain seq x y z
N SER A 1 33.93 45.31 6.66
CA SER A 1 34.30 44.13 7.47
C SER A 1 33.06 43.29 7.67
N MET A 2 32.80 42.34 6.77
CA MET A 2 31.83 41.26 6.94
C MET A 2 32.29 40.07 6.09
N LEU A 3 32.57 38.98 6.83
CA LEU A 3 32.42 37.55 6.53
C LEU A 3 32.30 37.08 5.07
N GLU A 4 33.16 36.13 4.70
CA GLU A 4 32.76 34.99 3.86
C GLU A 4 33.64 33.77 4.21
N THR A 5 33.09 32.87 5.02
CA THR A 5 33.66 31.53 5.27
C THR A 5 32.97 30.56 4.32
N VAL A 6 33.76 29.93 3.44
CA VAL A 6 33.32 28.90 2.51
C VAL A 6 32.99 27.62 3.30
N VAL A 7 31.74 27.15 3.23
CA VAL A 7 31.34 25.80 3.65
C VAL A 7 30.99 25.02 2.39
N GLN A 8 31.79 24.01 2.07
CA GLN A 8 31.48 23.04 1.03
C GLN A 8 30.43 22.04 1.54
N TYR A 9 29.36 21.84 0.77
CA TYR A 9 28.40 20.78 1.02
C TYR A 9 28.73 19.56 0.16
N GLU A 10 29.08 18.46 0.83
CA GLU A 10 29.13 17.12 0.24
C GLU A 10 27.71 16.65 -0.15
N LYS A 11 27.58 16.13 -1.38
CA LYS A 11 26.38 15.42 -1.85
C LYS A 11 26.28 14.06 -1.14
N ARG A 12 25.32 13.88 -0.23
CA ARG A 12 24.86 12.55 0.21
C ARG A 12 23.92 11.97 -0.85
N GLY A 13 24.34 10.88 -1.48
CA GLY A 13 23.49 10.06 -2.33
C GLY A 13 22.35 9.43 -1.52
N GLN A 14 21.11 9.63 -1.96
CA GLN A 14 19.95 8.84 -1.54
C GLN A 14 19.81 7.67 -2.50
N THR A 15 20.24 6.47 -2.08
CA THR A 15 19.87 5.21 -2.71
C THR A 15 18.67 4.66 -1.96
N GLY A 16 17.46 5.04 -2.38
CA GLY A 16 16.23 4.36 -1.97
C GLY A 16 15.99 3.19 -2.93
N VAL A 17 15.78 1.98 -2.39
CA VAL A 17 15.31 0.83 -3.17
C VAL A 17 13.80 0.92 -3.24
N THR A 18 13.23 0.92 -4.45
CA THR A 18 11.78 0.91 -4.67
C THR A 18 11.26 -0.52 -4.89
N MET A 19 9.97 -0.80 -4.61
CA MET A 19 9.41 -2.12 -4.94
C MET A 19 9.61 -2.40 -6.43
N PHE A 20 9.95 -3.64 -6.75
CA PHE A 20 10.12 -4.14 -8.13
C PHE A 20 11.30 -3.55 -8.93
N ASP A 21 12.31 -2.94 -8.29
CA ASP A 21 13.56 -2.58 -8.96
C ASP A 21 14.16 -3.80 -9.69
N ARG A 22 14.32 -3.68 -11.02
CA ARG A 22 14.95 -4.72 -11.85
C ARG A 22 16.45 -4.79 -11.53
N PRO A 23 17.08 -5.98 -11.49
CA PRO A 23 18.53 -6.06 -11.46
C PRO A 23 19.11 -5.44 -12.74
N VAL A 24 19.87 -4.36 -12.59
CA VAL A 24 20.61 -3.72 -13.69
C VAL A 24 21.74 -4.65 -14.12
N TYR A 25 21.53 -5.40 -15.20
CA TYR A 25 22.66 -6.00 -15.93
C TYR A 25 23.39 -4.85 -16.64
N LYS A 26 24.60 -4.54 -16.16
CA LYS A 26 25.50 -3.59 -16.83
C LYS A 26 26.13 -4.27 -18.04
N GLU A 27 25.82 -3.78 -19.24
CA GLU A 27 26.72 -3.90 -20.39
C GLU A 27 27.20 -2.50 -20.83
N PRO A 28 28.40 -2.37 -21.43
CA PRO A 28 29.14 -1.12 -21.48
C PRO A 28 28.80 -0.22 -22.69
N LEU A 29 28.96 1.07 -22.44
CA LEU A 29 28.95 2.27 -23.28
C LEU A 29 29.02 2.11 -24.82
N HIS A 30 28.16 2.87 -25.50
CA HIS A 30 28.58 3.74 -26.59
C HIS A 30 28.11 5.19 -26.37
N THR A 31 29.05 6.11 -26.48
CA THR A 31 28.93 7.55 -26.27
C THR A 31 28.33 8.25 -27.48
N HIS A 32 27.37 9.16 -27.27
CA HIS A 32 27.30 10.40 -28.04
C HIS A 32 26.80 11.56 -27.18
N THR A 33 27.55 12.64 -27.26
CA THR A 33 27.37 13.93 -26.59
C THR A 33 26.35 14.82 -27.31
N SER A 34 25.44 15.49 -26.59
CA SER A 34 25.31 16.96 -26.54
C SER A 34 24.20 17.38 -25.56
N SER A 35 24.56 18.21 -24.59
CA SER A 35 24.06 19.58 -24.40
C SER A 35 22.98 19.73 -23.31
N LYS A 36 23.24 20.72 -22.45
CA LYS A 36 22.51 21.08 -21.24
C LYS A 36 21.17 21.74 -21.56
N ALA A 37 20.15 21.44 -20.76
CA ALA A 37 19.19 22.44 -20.29
C ALA A 37 18.67 22.03 -18.90
N ASN A 38 18.91 22.88 -17.91
CA ASN A 38 18.19 22.85 -16.65
C ASN A 38 16.71 23.13 -16.92
N ASN A 39 15.80 22.36 -16.31
CA ASN A 39 14.50 22.86 -15.87
C ASN A 39 13.97 21.98 -14.72
N HIS A 40 13.80 22.62 -13.56
CA HIS A 40 12.97 22.14 -12.48
C HIS A 40 11.51 22.47 -12.83
N SER A 41 10.72 21.47 -13.23
CA SER A 41 9.26 21.42 -13.03
C SER A 41 8.71 20.09 -13.56
N GLU A 42 7.70 19.55 -12.88
CA GLU A 42 6.73 18.56 -13.40
C GLU A 42 7.23 17.11 -13.61
N TYR A 43 7.21 16.32 -12.53
CA TYR A 43 6.89 14.89 -12.64
C TYR A 43 5.36 14.73 -12.68
N HIS A 44 4.72 15.19 -13.76
CA HIS A 44 3.42 14.67 -14.17
C HIS A 44 3.70 13.70 -15.33
N GLN A 45 4.00 12.44 -15.01
CA GLN A 45 3.75 11.39 -16.00
C GLN A 45 2.24 11.37 -16.20
N SER A 46 1.81 11.82 -17.38
CA SER A 46 0.44 11.71 -17.82
C SER A 46 0.02 10.24 -17.75
N LEU A 47 -1.06 9.97 -17.01
CA LEU A 47 -1.69 8.65 -17.02
C LEU A 47 -2.11 8.33 -18.47
N PRO A 48 -2.01 7.07 -18.93
CA PRO A 48 -2.40 6.72 -20.28
C PRO A 48 -3.91 6.98 -20.44
N PRO A 49 -4.35 7.47 -21.60
CA PRO A 49 -5.78 7.54 -21.90
C PRO A 49 -6.36 6.13 -21.85
N GLN A 50 -7.40 5.94 -21.03
CA GLN A 50 -8.29 4.77 -20.90
C GLN A 50 -7.62 3.41 -21.19
N TYR A 51 -7.28 2.67 -20.14
CA TYR A 51 -6.70 1.31 -20.21
C TYR A 51 -7.68 0.30 -20.84
N GLY A 52 -7.77 0.30 -22.18
CA GLY A 52 -8.14 -0.87 -22.96
C GLY A 52 -6.97 -1.86 -22.92
N GLY A 53 -6.98 -2.78 -21.95
CA GLY A 53 -5.88 -3.72 -21.70
C GLY A 53 -5.40 -4.44 -22.96
N SER A 54 -4.07 -4.43 -23.17
CA SER A 54 -3.43 -5.18 -24.27
C SER A 54 -3.78 -6.68 -24.19
N ALA A 55 -3.78 -7.37 -25.33
CA ALA A 55 -4.04 -8.83 -25.38
C ALA A 55 -3.14 -9.64 -24.42
N LYS A 56 -1.91 -9.17 -24.19
CA LYS A 56 -0.96 -9.78 -23.23
C LYS A 56 -1.38 -9.64 -21.77
N THR A 57 -2.02 -8.51 -21.41
CA THR A 57 -2.57 -8.30 -20.07
C THR A 57 -3.78 -9.22 -19.85
N LYS A 58 -4.60 -9.43 -20.89
CA LYS A 58 -5.75 -10.33 -20.84
C LYS A 58 -5.34 -11.80 -20.66
N GLU A 59 -4.31 -12.26 -21.38
CA GLU A 59 -3.78 -13.62 -21.25
C GLU A 59 -3.16 -13.88 -19.87
N TYR A 60 -2.45 -12.89 -19.29
CA TYR A 60 -1.85 -13.02 -17.97
C TYR A 60 -2.89 -13.10 -16.84
N LEU A 61 -3.95 -12.29 -16.91
CA LEU A 61 -5.04 -12.31 -15.92
C LEU A 61 -5.87 -13.60 -15.96
N ALA A 62 -6.03 -14.20 -17.15
CA ALA A 62 -6.78 -15.45 -17.31
C ALA A 62 -6.09 -16.68 -16.67
N GLN A 63 -4.77 -16.65 -16.50
CA GLN A 63 -3.98 -17.77 -15.96
C GLN A 63 -3.98 -17.89 -14.42
N LEU A 64 -4.60 -16.94 -13.71
CA LEU A 64 -4.45 -16.81 -12.24
C LEU A 64 -5.61 -17.40 -11.42
N SER A 65 -6.48 -18.23 -12.02
CA SER A 65 -7.70 -18.70 -11.36
C SER A 65 -7.59 -20.10 -10.75
N ALA A 66 -7.24 -20.16 -9.46
CA ALA A 66 -7.54 -21.31 -8.59
C ALA A 66 -8.30 -20.81 -7.34
N PRO A 67 -9.44 -21.42 -6.96
CA PRO A 67 -10.24 -20.91 -5.85
C PRO A 67 -9.72 -21.41 -4.50
N GLN A 68 -9.20 -20.50 -3.68
CA GLN A 68 -9.05 -20.65 -2.23
C GLN A 68 -9.48 -19.36 -1.50
N ALA A 69 -9.53 -19.38 -0.17
CA ALA A 69 -10.36 -18.49 0.65
C ALA A 69 -10.10 -16.96 0.51
N VAL A 70 -11.19 -16.20 0.49
CA VAL A 70 -11.32 -14.76 0.16
C VAL A 70 -11.01 -13.85 1.36
N TYR A 71 -9.74 -13.64 1.71
CA TYR A 71 -9.35 -12.64 2.71
C TYR A 71 -7.93 -12.11 2.49
N HIS A 72 -7.70 -10.86 2.91
CA HIS A 72 -6.36 -10.25 2.98
C HIS A 72 -5.43 -11.05 3.89
N SER A 73 -4.19 -11.29 3.44
CA SER A 73 -3.16 -12.00 4.20
C SER A 73 -1.90 -11.15 4.33
N PRO A 74 -1.57 -10.63 5.53
CA PRO A 74 -0.38 -9.83 5.75
C PRO A 74 0.92 -10.63 5.58
N ASP A 75 0.88 -11.96 5.72
CA ASP A 75 2.06 -12.82 5.60
C ASP A 75 2.68 -12.79 4.19
N ALA A 76 1.90 -12.48 3.14
CA ALA A 76 2.40 -12.30 1.78
C ALA A 76 3.42 -11.14 1.64
N PHE A 77 3.37 -10.19 2.56
CA PHE A 77 4.18 -8.97 2.58
C PHE A 77 5.33 -9.05 3.58
N LEU A 78 5.56 -10.22 4.18
CA LEU A 78 6.56 -10.44 5.19
C LEU A 78 7.61 -11.45 4.72
N LYS A 79 8.85 -11.27 5.14
CA LYS A 79 9.91 -12.25 4.87
C LYS A 79 9.62 -13.55 5.63
N PRO A 80 9.83 -14.73 5.03
CA PRO A 80 9.61 -16.01 5.71
C PRO A 80 10.48 -16.17 6.96
N GLN A 81 11.75 -15.73 6.89
CA GLN A 81 12.64 -15.62 8.04
C GLN A 81 12.79 -14.14 8.41
N ARG A 82 12.24 -13.77 9.56
CA ARG A 82 12.26 -12.40 10.09
C ARG A 82 12.31 -12.39 11.62
N PRO A 83 12.75 -11.27 12.25
CA PRO A 83 12.67 -11.11 13.69
C PRO A 83 11.22 -11.24 14.18
N VAL A 84 11.03 -11.85 15.34
CA VAL A 84 9.74 -11.88 16.02
C VAL A 84 9.48 -10.49 16.61
N THR A 85 8.41 -9.83 16.17
CA THR A 85 8.02 -8.53 16.73
C THR A 85 7.14 -8.70 17.96
N VAL A 86 6.92 -7.63 18.72
CA VAL A 86 6.04 -7.67 19.90
C VAL A 86 4.60 -8.00 19.51
N LEU A 87 3.88 -8.69 20.39
CA LEU A 87 2.44 -8.90 20.26
C LEU A 87 1.73 -7.58 20.58
N VAL A 88 0.80 -7.16 19.73
CA VAL A 88 0.00 -5.95 19.91
C VAL A 88 -1.43 -6.34 20.24
N GLY A 89 -1.89 -5.93 21.42
CA GLY A 89 -3.23 -6.24 21.92
C GLY A 89 -4.18 -5.06 21.95
N LYS A 90 -3.66 -3.82 21.81
CA LYS A 90 -4.43 -2.58 21.92
C LYS A 90 -3.89 -1.51 20.98
N SER A 91 -4.75 -0.59 20.53
CA SER A 91 -4.36 0.41 19.52
C SER A 91 -3.44 1.51 20.06
N GLU A 92 -3.45 1.78 21.37
CA GLU A 92 -2.55 2.77 21.99
C GLU A 92 -1.07 2.40 21.81
N GLU A 93 -0.76 1.10 21.72
CA GLU A 93 0.59 0.56 21.56
C GLU A 93 1.18 0.89 20.17
N ILE A 94 0.33 1.17 19.18
CA ILE A 94 0.73 1.40 17.79
C ILE A 94 0.33 2.77 17.24
N ARG A 95 -0.38 3.58 18.03
CA ARG A 95 -0.94 4.87 17.57
C ARG A 95 0.14 5.82 17.00
N SER A 96 1.30 5.91 17.65
CA SER A 96 2.41 6.74 17.17
C SER A 96 2.97 6.23 15.84
N TYR A 97 3.12 4.92 15.68
CA TYR A 97 3.59 4.31 14.44
C TYR A 97 2.60 4.50 13.29
N ILE A 98 1.29 4.40 13.56
CA ILE A 98 0.25 4.68 12.56
C ILE A 98 0.30 6.15 12.13
N ALA A 99 0.38 7.08 13.07
CA ALA A 99 0.44 8.51 12.77
C ALA A 99 1.71 8.87 11.97
N GLU A 100 2.86 8.31 12.33
CA GLU A 100 4.13 8.47 11.63
C GLU A 100 4.04 7.91 10.19
N ALA A 101 3.58 6.66 10.05
CA ALA A 101 3.47 5.99 8.76
C ALA A 101 2.46 6.69 7.85
N PHE A 102 1.33 7.13 8.38
CA PHE A 102 0.33 7.87 7.61
C PHE A 102 0.87 9.21 7.11
N THR A 103 1.54 9.97 7.98
CA THR A 103 2.15 11.24 7.60
C THR A 103 3.26 11.05 6.57
N ALA A 104 4.10 10.03 6.75
CA ALA A 104 5.17 9.75 5.81
C ALA A 104 4.67 9.19 4.46
N THR A 105 3.53 8.49 4.44
CA THR A 105 2.93 7.95 3.21
C THR A 105 2.19 9.02 2.42
N THR A 106 1.42 9.88 3.10
CA THR A 106 0.46 10.78 2.44
C THR A 106 0.87 12.26 2.45
N GLY A 107 1.85 12.64 3.28
CA GLY A 107 2.18 14.03 3.56
C GLY A 107 1.14 14.76 4.43
N LYS A 108 0.09 14.07 4.90
CA LYS A 108 -1.00 14.63 5.71
C LYS A 108 -1.07 13.96 7.08
N LYS A 109 -1.62 14.65 8.08
CA LYS A 109 -1.91 14.03 9.38
C LYS A 109 -3.18 13.19 9.29
N LEU A 110 -3.19 12.05 9.99
CA LEU A 110 -4.41 11.28 10.17
C LEU A 110 -5.37 12.08 11.04
N ASP A 111 -6.63 12.12 10.66
CA ASP A 111 -7.67 12.81 11.42
C ASP A 111 -8.24 11.88 12.49
N ASP A 112 -7.67 11.95 13.69
CA ASP A 112 -8.09 11.16 14.85
C ASP A 112 -9.55 11.40 15.28
N ALA A 113 -10.18 12.50 14.84
CA ALA A 113 -11.60 12.76 15.11
C ALA A 113 -12.51 11.97 14.14
N ASN A 114 -12.00 11.58 12.98
CA ASN A 114 -12.75 10.95 11.90
C ASN A 114 -12.34 9.49 11.64
N VAL A 115 -11.31 8.98 12.32
CA VAL A 115 -10.85 7.59 12.20
C VAL A 115 -10.59 7.00 13.58
N VAL A 116 -11.30 5.92 13.92
CA VAL A 116 -11.09 5.14 15.14
C VAL A 116 -10.49 3.80 14.79
N ILE A 117 -9.37 3.45 15.42
CA ILE A 117 -8.68 2.18 15.20
C ILE A 117 -8.68 1.40 16.53
N GLU A 118 -9.21 0.18 16.51
CA GLU A 118 -9.21 -0.74 17.63
C GLU A 118 -8.44 -2.02 17.27
N VAL A 119 -7.48 -2.41 18.11
CA VAL A 119 -6.89 -3.75 18.10
C VAL A 119 -7.61 -4.59 19.14
N LEU A 120 -8.14 -5.74 18.74
CA LEU A 120 -9.04 -6.54 19.56
C LEU A 120 -8.54 -7.97 19.71
N PRO A 121 -8.65 -8.55 20.92
CA PRO A 121 -8.43 -9.97 21.09
C PRO A 121 -9.36 -10.82 20.22
N ARG A 122 -8.90 -12.00 19.78
CA ARG A 122 -9.63 -12.82 18.78
C ARG A 122 -11.11 -12.99 19.07
N LYS A 123 -11.48 -13.22 20.34
CA LYS A 123 -12.88 -13.40 20.75
C LYS A 123 -13.69 -12.11 20.57
N ALA A 124 -13.16 -10.97 20.98
CA ALA A 124 -13.81 -9.67 20.85
C ALA A 124 -13.88 -9.23 19.38
N PHE A 125 -12.81 -9.45 18.61
CA PHE A 125 -12.76 -9.20 17.17
C PHE A 125 -13.86 -9.97 16.43
N LYS A 126 -13.99 -11.28 16.68
CA LYS A 126 -15.05 -12.12 16.11
C LYS A 126 -16.45 -11.64 16.45
N GLN A 127 -16.66 -11.20 17.71
CA GLN A 127 -17.95 -10.65 18.14
C GLN A 127 -18.26 -9.34 17.39
N ARG A 128 -17.28 -8.44 17.28
CA ARG A 128 -17.43 -7.18 16.54
C ARG A 128 -17.69 -7.40 15.05
N PHE A 129 -16.96 -8.30 14.41
CA PHE A 129 -17.16 -8.63 13.00
C PHE A 129 -18.57 -9.14 12.71
N LYS A 130 -19.11 -10.00 13.59
CA LYS A 130 -20.50 -10.49 13.48
C LYS A 130 -21.53 -9.40 13.76
N LEU A 131 -21.25 -8.47 14.68
CA LEU A 131 -22.15 -7.36 14.99
C LEU A 131 -22.39 -6.47 13.75
N PHE A 132 -21.36 -6.28 12.91
CA PHE A 132 -21.46 -5.57 11.64
C PHE A 132 -21.91 -6.47 10.47
N GLY A 133 -22.49 -7.65 10.73
CA GLY A 133 -23.07 -8.52 9.71
C GLY A 133 -22.09 -9.41 8.95
N GLY A 134 -20.81 -9.46 9.36
CA GLY A 134 -19.78 -10.28 8.71
C GLY A 134 -19.96 -11.78 8.91
N LYS A 135 -19.66 -12.58 7.86
CA LYS A 135 -19.58 -14.04 7.93
C LYS A 135 -18.18 -14.47 8.37
N TRP A 136 -18.06 -14.95 9.61
CA TRP A 136 -16.77 -15.25 10.23
C TRP A 136 -15.94 -16.29 9.45
N SER A 137 -14.65 -15.99 9.28
CA SER A 137 -13.59 -16.90 8.85
C SER A 137 -12.34 -16.64 9.68
N GLU A 138 -11.56 -17.67 9.97
CA GLU A 138 -10.35 -17.55 10.80
C GLU A 138 -9.24 -16.72 10.15
N GLY A 139 -9.27 -16.64 8.81
CA GLY A 139 -8.30 -15.89 8.02
C GLY A 139 -8.44 -14.37 8.09
N ILE A 140 -9.57 -13.86 8.60
CA ILE A 140 -9.82 -12.42 8.67
C ILE A 140 -8.90 -11.80 9.70
N GLN A 141 -8.11 -10.81 9.27
CA GLN A 141 -7.16 -10.10 10.12
C GLN A 141 -7.65 -8.70 10.49
N GLY A 142 -8.41 -8.05 9.61
CA GLY A 142 -8.98 -6.73 9.81
C GLY A 142 -10.30 -6.57 9.08
N PHE A 143 -11.03 -5.50 9.42
CA PHE A 143 -12.11 -4.96 8.61
C PHE A 143 -12.37 -3.50 9.01
N SER A 144 -13.01 -2.77 8.10
CA SER A 144 -13.34 -1.36 8.29
C SER A 144 -14.81 -1.04 7.98
N ILE A 145 -15.32 -0.02 8.66
CA ILE A 145 -16.63 0.58 8.42
C ILE A 145 -16.39 2.02 8.00
N ASN A 146 -16.55 2.27 6.70
CA ASN A 146 -16.46 3.60 6.12
C ASN A 146 -17.82 4.30 6.26
N HIS A 147 -17.84 5.39 7.02
CA HIS A 147 -19.04 6.21 7.22
C HIS A 147 -19.12 7.42 6.27
N GLU A 148 -18.13 7.57 5.38
CA GLU A 148 -18.11 8.56 4.30
C GLU A 148 -18.24 10.01 4.81
N GLY A 149 -17.60 10.29 5.96
CA GLY A 149 -17.58 11.61 6.59
C GLY A 149 -18.86 12.00 7.36
N ARG A 150 -19.84 11.09 7.48
CA ARG A 150 -21.05 11.32 8.31
C ARG A 150 -20.78 11.19 9.81
N GLU A 151 -19.86 10.31 10.16
CA GLU A 151 -19.32 10.08 11.51
C GLU A 151 -17.93 9.46 11.36
N ALA A 152 -17.24 9.19 12.47
CA ALA A 152 -15.90 8.60 12.43
C ALA A 152 -15.92 7.19 11.82
N SER A 153 -15.10 6.96 10.80
CA SER A 153 -14.88 5.63 10.21
C SER A 153 -14.15 4.73 11.22
N LEU A 154 -14.50 3.45 11.22
CA LEU A 154 -14.01 2.49 12.19
C LEU A 154 -13.08 1.48 11.51
N ILE A 155 -11.95 1.17 12.14
CA ILE A 155 -11.04 0.10 11.75
C ILE A 155 -10.90 -0.84 12.94
N PHE A 156 -11.10 -2.13 12.67
CA PHE A 156 -10.88 -3.19 13.64
C PHE A 156 -9.79 -4.11 13.12
N VAL A 157 -8.80 -4.40 13.95
CA VAL A 157 -7.74 -5.35 13.64
C VAL A 157 -7.66 -6.39 14.74
N LYS A 158 -7.47 -7.64 14.36
CA LYS A 158 -7.27 -8.75 15.29
C LYS A 158 -5.87 -8.64 15.91
N GLU A 159 -5.76 -8.90 17.21
CA GLU A 159 -4.48 -8.96 17.90
C GLU A 159 -3.52 -9.92 17.18
N ASP A 160 -2.29 -9.47 16.94
CA ASP A 160 -1.22 -10.26 16.33
C ASP A 160 0.12 -9.55 16.56
N HIS A 161 1.20 -10.09 16.00
CA HIS A 161 2.50 -9.46 15.97
C HIS A 161 2.45 -8.10 15.24
N LEU A 162 3.20 -7.12 15.77
CA LEU A 162 3.27 -5.74 15.29
C LEU A 162 3.43 -5.61 13.78
N ASP A 163 4.25 -6.45 13.15
CA ASP A 163 4.47 -6.45 11.71
C ASP A 163 3.17 -6.73 10.92
N LYS A 164 2.41 -7.76 11.32
CA LYS A 164 1.12 -8.11 10.72
C LYS A 164 0.06 -7.05 10.99
N VAL A 165 -0.02 -6.56 12.23
CA VAL A 165 -0.99 -5.52 12.61
C VAL A 165 -0.77 -4.24 11.80
N MET A 166 0.49 -3.79 11.66
CA MET A 166 0.81 -2.58 10.89
C MET A 166 0.52 -2.71 9.39
N ILE A 167 0.67 -3.91 8.81
CA ILE A 167 0.32 -4.19 7.41
C ILE A 167 -1.21 -4.17 7.24
N THR A 168 -1.94 -4.90 8.09
CA THR A 168 -3.40 -4.94 8.04
C THR A 168 -4.02 -3.54 8.26
N VAL A 169 -3.51 -2.74 9.19
CA VAL A 169 -3.96 -1.34 9.37
C VAL A 169 -3.80 -0.53 8.08
N GLY A 170 -2.68 -0.68 7.36
CA GLY A 170 -2.45 0.02 6.09
C GLY A 170 -3.53 -0.29 5.06
N HIS A 171 -3.87 -1.58 4.91
CA HIS A 171 -4.94 -2.03 4.01
C HIS A 171 -6.30 -1.43 4.40
N GLU A 172 -6.68 -1.50 5.68
CA GLU A 172 -7.96 -0.98 6.16
C GLU A 172 -8.07 0.56 6.07
N ILE A 173 -6.96 1.29 6.26
CA ILE A 173 -6.92 2.73 6.00
C ILE A 173 -7.24 3.00 4.52
N GLY A 174 -6.69 2.20 3.60
CA GLY A 174 -6.96 2.33 2.17
C GLY A 174 -8.46 2.29 1.82
N HIS A 175 -9.28 1.51 2.53
CA HIS A 175 -10.73 1.47 2.33
C HIS A 175 -11.45 2.76 2.78
N ILE A 176 -10.98 3.41 3.84
CA ILE A 176 -11.70 4.52 4.48
C ILE A 176 -11.25 5.92 4.03
N MET A 177 -10.13 6.02 3.32
CA MET A 177 -9.56 7.29 2.88
C MET A 177 -10.31 7.97 1.72
N SER A 178 -11.31 7.32 1.15
CA SER A 178 -12.21 7.85 0.12
C SER A 178 -13.62 7.30 0.31
N ALA A 179 -14.58 7.78 -0.49
CA ALA A 179 -15.87 7.09 -0.63
C ALA A 179 -15.68 5.64 -1.11
N ARG A 180 -16.62 4.76 -0.78
CA ARG A 180 -16.64 3.38 -1.26
C ARG A 180 -16.86 3.34 -2.77
N LEU A 181 -16.10 2.50 -3.47
CA LEU A 181 -16.28 2.25 -4.89
C LEU A 181 -17.39 1.21 -5.10
N SER A 182 -18.15 1.35 -6.18
CA SER A 182 -19.25 0.43 -6.52
C SER A 182 -18.74 -0.95 -6.94
N SER A 183 -17.59 -1.00 -7.62
CA SER A 183 -16.89 -2.23 -7.96
C SER A 183 -16.11 -2.73 -6.75
N LYS A 184 -16.43 -3.95 -6.30
CA LYS A 184 -15.67 -4.62 -5.22
C LYS A 184 -14.21 -4.84 -5.60
N VAL A 185 -13.93 -5.10 -6.88
CA VAL A 185 -12.55 -5.28 -7.36
C VAL A 185 -11.79 -3.96 -7.29
N ASP A 186 -12.41 -2.85 -7.68
CA ASP A 186 -11.77 -1.53 -7.59
C ASP A 186 -11.59 -1.09 -6.14
N GLU A 187 -12.55 -1.43 -5.26
CA GLU A 187 -12.45 -1.16 -3.83
C GLU A 187 -11.26 -1.88 -3.18
N GLU A 188 -11.03 -3.16 -3.53
CA GLU A 188 -9.84 -3.91 -3.11
C GLU A 188 -8.56 -3.38 -3.78
N ALA A 189 -8.59 -3.07 -5.08
CA ALA A 189 -7.46 -2.47 -5.78
C ALA A 189 -7.03 -1.14 -5.14
N LYS A 190 -8.01 -0.33 -4.72
CA LYS A 190 -7.78 0.91 -3.99
C LYS A 190 -7.06 0.62 -2.67
N ALA A 191 -7.56 -0.33 -1.87
CA ALA A 191 -6.93 -0.70 -0.61
C ALA A 191 -5.49 -1.21 -0.81
N PHE A 192 -5.26 -2.07 -1.80
CA PHE A 192 -3.91 -2.57 -2.14
C PHE A 192 -2.96 -1.49 -2.64
N ALA A 193 -3.44 -0.54 -3.45
CA ALA A 193 -2.63 0.57 -3.92
C ALA A 193 -2.12 1.42 -2.74
N PHE A 194 -3.00 1.70 -1.77
CA PHE A 194 -2.61 2.38 -0.54
C PHE A 194 -1.68 1.53 0.33
N GLU A 195 -1.99 0.25 0.51
CA GLU A 195 -1.18 -0.69 1.30
C GLU A 195 0.25 -0.80 0.76
N LEU A 196 0.44 -0.83 -0.55
CA LEU A 196 1.77 -0.89 -1.16
C LEU A 196 2.55 0.42 -0.94
N ALA A 197 1.89 1.58 -1.02
CA ALA A 197 2.51 2.86 -0.63
C ALA A 197 2.90 2.87 0.86
N TRP A 198 2.02 2.34 1.71
CA TRP A 198 2.21 2.23 3.14
C TRP A 198 3.37 1.31 3.51
N ILE A 199 3.43 0.10 2.95
CA ILE A 199 4.51 -0.87 3.16
C ILE A 199 5.86 -0.32 2.71
N ASN A 200 5.90 0.36 1.56
CA ASN A 200 7.09 1.07 1.09
C ASN A 200 7.58 2.09 2.11
N THR A 201 6.65 2.85 2.69
CA THR A 201 6.97 3.83 3.73
C THR A 201 7.51 3.16 4.98
N LEU A 202 6.84 2.12 5.50
CA LEU A 202 7.30 1.35 6.65
C LEU A 202 8.73 0.83 6.46
N TYR A 203 9.03 0.27 5.28
CA TYR A 203 10.35 -0.27 4.94
C TYR A 203 11.41 0.85 4.83
N ASN A 204 11.15 1.86 4.00
CA ASN A 204 12.13 2.90 3.69
C ASN A 204 12.46 3.76 4.90
N LYS A 205 11.45 4.11 5.70
CA LYS A 205 11.62 4.91 6.92
C LYS A 205 11.94 4.07 8.15
N ASN A 206 11.89 2.73 8.05
CA ASN A 206 12.10 1.79 9.16
C ASN A 206 11.17 2.07 10.36
N ILE A 207 9.91 2.40 10.07
CA ILE A 207 8.92 2.72 11.09
C ILE A 207 8.69 1.48 11.95
N ALA A 208 8.67 1.68 13.26
CA ALA A 208 8.56 0.62 14.25
C ALA A 208 9.63 -0.51 14.12
N GLY A 209 10.75 -0.25 13.44
CA GLY A 209 11.81 -1.24 13.22
C GLY A 209 11.48 -2.32 12.18
N LEU A 210 10.44 -2.14 11.37
CA LEU A 210 9.88 -3.19 10.52
C LEU A 210 10.63 -3.46 9.20
N ARG A 211 11.68 -2.69 8.86
CA ARG A 211 12.44 -2.89 7.60
C ARG A 211 12.97 -4.32 7.45
N SER A 212 13.40 -4.92 8.55
CA SER A 212 13.90 -6.30 8.55
C SER A 212 12.80 -7.34 8.31
N CYS A 213 11.54 -7.01 8.61
CA CYS A 213 10.39 -7.90 8.53
C CYS A 213 9.71 -7.89 7.16
N ILE A 214 9.68 -6.73 6.51
CA ILE A 214 8.91 -6.50 5.28
C ILE A 214 9.59 -7.12 4.05
N ASN A 215 8.79 -7.79 3.21
CA ASN A 215 9.13 -8.17 1.86
C ASN A 215 8.57 -7.12 0.87
N ILE A 216 9.46 -6.34 0.24
CA ILE A 216 9.12 -5.31 -0.76
C ILE A 216 8.87 -5.87 -2.18
N GLN A 217 8.93 -7.19 -2.34
CA GLN A 217 8.52 -7.88 -3.55
C GLN A 217 7.51 -8.97 -3.17
N PRO A 218 6.32 -8.57 -2.66
CA PRO A 218 5.32 -9.53 -2.23
C PRO A 218 4.84 -10.37 -3.41
N GLN A 219 4.73 -11.67 -3.18
CA GLN A 219 4.01 -12.59 -4.06
C GLN A 219 2.78 -13.05 -3.28
N PRO A 220 1.64 -12.34 -3.39
CA PRO A 220 0.45 -12.79 -2.69
C PRO A 220 -0.03 -14.13 -3.21
N ALA A 221 -0.64 -14.89 -2.30
CA ALA A 221 -1.27 -16.16 -2.60
C ALA A 221 -2.44 -15.93 -3.56
N GLN A 222 -2.58 -16.79 -4.58
CA GLN A 222 -3.68 -16.76 -5.55
C GLN A 222 -4.99 -17.24 -4.89
N ASN A 223 -5.84 -16.33 -4.40
CA ASN A 223 -7.08 -16.59 -3.65
C ASN A 223 -8.36 -15.76 -4.00
N GLY A 224 -8.53 -15.15 -5.19
CA GLY A 224 -9.83 -14.61 -5.67
C GLY A 224 -9.90 -13.10 -5.96
N VAL A 225 -10.96 -12.39 -5.53
CA VAL A 225 -11.16 -10.93 -5.85
C VAL A 225 -9.99 -10.07 -5.40
N HIS A 226 -9.39 -10.42 -4.26
CA HIS A 226 -8.19 -9.76 -3.75
C HIS A 226 -7.00 -9.95 -4.70
N ASP A 227 -6.87 -11.11 -5.37
CA ASP A 227 -5.88 -11.29 -6.43
C ASP A 227 -6.16 -10.38 -7.61
N VAL A 228 -7.42 -10.22 -8.01
CA VAL A 228 -7.73 -9.41 -9.19
C VAL A 228 -7.39 -7.95 -8.91
N GLY A 229 -7.81 -7.44 -7.75
CA GLY A 229 -7.45 -6.09 -7.31
C GLY A 229 -5.94 -5.91 -7.12
N PHE A 230 -5.29 -6.82 -6.42
CA PHE A 230 -3.84 -6.78 -6.21
C PHE A 230 -3.06 -6.89 -7.52
N ASN A 231 -3.37 -7.86 -8.39
CA ASN A 231 -2.67 -8.06 -9.65
C ASN A 231 -2.89 -6.90 -10.61
N PHE A 232 -4.07 -6.29 -10.59
CA PHE A 232 -4.31 -5.04 -11.30
C PHE A 232 -3.32 -3.95 -10.85
N VAL A 233 -3.24 -3.67 -9.55
CA VAL A 233 -2.29 -2.68 -9.00
C VAL A 233 -0.84 -3.05 -9.31
N ARG A 234 -0.46 -4.32 -9.10
CA ARG A 234 0.89 -4.82 -9.41
C ARG A 234 1.25 -4.63 -10.87
N SER A 235 0.31 -4.84 -11.79
CA SER A 235 0.57 -4.63 -13.22
C SER A 235 0.91 -3.18 -13.54
N LEU A 236 0.27 -2.22 -12.85
CA LEU A 236 0.56 -0.79 -13.01
C LEU A 236 1.89 -0.42 -12.36
N ILE A 237 2.22 -0.98 -11.20
CA ILE A 237 3.55 -0.75 -10.59
C ILE A 237 4.68 -1.29 -11.46
N LEU A 238 4.48 -2.44 -12.13
CA LEU A 238 5.44 -2.96 -13.11
C LEU A 238 5.61 -2.07 -14.36
N LEU A 239 4.69 -1.12 -14.56
CA LEU A 239 4.76 -0.06 -15.56
C LEU A 239 5.25 1.27 -14.95
N ASP A 240 5.89 1.21 -13.78
CA ASP A 240 6.49 2.32 -13.04
C ASP A 240 5.49 3.37 -12.51
N TYR A 241 4.20 3.01 -12.34
CA TYR A 241 3.24 3.88 -11.66
C TYR A 241 3.44 3.86 -10.13
N ASP A 242 3.44 5.05 -9.54
CA ASP A 242 3.46 5.23 -8.09
C ASP A 242 2.17 4.67 -7.44
N PRO A 243 2.26 3.86 -6.36
CA PRO A 243 1.08 3.27 -5.73
C PRO A 243 0.07 4.30 -5.18
N LEU A 244 0.52 5.44 -4.67
CA LEU A 244 -0.37 6.48 -4.17
C LEU A 244 -1.06 7.24 -5.32
N ALA A 245 -0.38 7.37 -6.47
CA ALA A 245 -1.00 7.87 -7.69
C ALA A 245 -2.09 6.91 -8.22
N ILE A 246 -1.85 5.59 -8.18
CA ILE A 246 -2.85 4.57 -8.53
C ILE A 246 -4.07 4.69 -7.60
N PHE A 247 -3.83 4.77 -6.28
CA PHE A 247 -4.89 4.99 -5.28
C PHE A 247 -5.74 6.22 -5.66
N THR A 248 -5.09 7.36 -5.91
CA THR A 248 -5.77 8.62 -6.25
C THR A 248 -6.56 8.52 -7.56
N ALA A 249 -6.03 7.81 -8.54
CA ALA A 249 -6.70 7.61 -9.83
C ALA A 249 -7.96 6.74 -9.69
N LEU A 250 -7.90 5.67 -8.90
CA LEU A 250 -9.07 4.83 -8.57
C LEU A 250 -10.14 5.63 -7.83
N THR A 251 -9.74 6.39 -6.79
CA THR A 251 -10.70 7.16 -5.98
C THR A 251 -11.43 8.26 -6.75
N ASN A 252 -10.79 8.80 -7.79
CA ASN A 252 -11.37 9.86 -8.61
C ASN A 252 -12.08 9.32 -9.86
N GLY A 253 -12.14 7.99 -10.04
CA GLY A 253 -12.74 7.34 -11.22
C GLY A 253 -11.94 7.53 -12.52
N ALA A 254 -10.69 8.00 -12.44
CA ALA A 254 -9.80 8.12 -13.60
C ALA A 254 -9.21 6.76 -14.03
N LEU A 255 -9.31 5.76 -13.16
CA LEU A 255 -8.86 4.39 -13.37
C LEU A 255 -9.92 3.42 -12.85
N SER A 256 -10.11 2.28 -13.53
CA SER A 256 -10.93 1.16 -13.08
C SER A 256 -10.33 -0.15 -13.58
N SER A 257 -10.52 -1.22 -12.81
CA SER A 257 -10.19 -2.60 -13.21
C SER A 257 -11.25 -3.20 -14.14
N ALA A 258 -12.45 -2.63 -14.20
CA ALA A 258 -13.49 -3.03 -15.14
C ALA A 258 -13.16 -2.50 -16.54
N GLN A 259 -13.34 -3.35 -17.56
CA GLN A 259 -13.47 -2.87 -18.94
C GLN A 259 -14.78 -2.07 -18.99
N HIS A 260 -14.71 -0.79 -19.35
CA HIS A 260 -15.88 -0.18 -19.97
C HIS A 260 -16.02 -0.86 -21.33
N ASP A 261 -17.07 -1.67 -21.47
CA ASP A 261 -17.53 -2.17 -22.76
C ASP A 261 -17.90 -1.02 -23.71
#